data_AF-A0A521WVF8-F1
#
_entry.id   AF-A0A521WVF8-F1
#
_cell.length_a   1.000
_cell.length_b   1.000
_cell.length_c   1.000
_cell.angle_alpha   90.00
_cell.angle_beta   90.00
_cell.angle_gamma   90.00
#
_symmetry.space_group_name_H-M   'P 1'
#
loop_
_entity.id
_entity.type
_entity.pdbx_description
1 polymer ?
#
loop_
_entity_poly.entity_id
_entity_poly.type
_entity_poly.pdbx_seq_one_letter_code
_entity_poly.pdbx_strand_id
1 'polypeptide(L)'
;MNNTLMKNVVCALFFLASSAILPAQDRRLMPEWWFGAGAGANINWHSASITRPNNTFVPFLTPFEKASGVGLWAAPMLEYRPDPVWGGIITLGFDGRGGSFDDVTDASGGPYKLSTSMNYLSLEPSLRISPFEYPLYFFVGPRLGFNVAKTFEYESQGVTVEGEWDGARGTVISAQIGAGYDIPLNSRDADWLTDISPFVSFHFGQGPRSSESWSLTTLRLGAMVKFGNTEFIKSKVERDVQFSVRAPQLIPTERKVKETLPLRNYVFFDEGSTNIPSRYAQLTTTDAAAFNEESLLEPKPKDLTGRSSRQQTVYYNVLNILGDRMRKDPSATVRLSGASLQGAENGKAMAEAIKLYLMNTFKIDASRIATAGTKKPEVPSFQTGGTREVEIVQVEDRRVDITSDSPQLLKPVQIVSLQEDPFDSDILFNIDDADGALASWSLDVTDTKGATKHFGPFTAGEQRIPGKQILAGASEGQYNIVMMGTTTSDQTIRKEKTIRLALADKPEDELGLRFSILFEFDQSKTVSTYERFLSETVAPLVPDGASVIIHGHTDVVGEEQHNLTLSRDRAQQTMTVLERELKKAGKTRVRFDTYGFGEDARRAPFDNNMPEQRFYNRTVIIDIVPEG
;
A
#
# COMPACT_ATOMS: atom_id res chain seq x y z
N MET A 1 -54.17 12.47 -9.63
CA MET A 1 -52.97 12.75 -8.80
C MET A 1 -52.59 14.20 -9.00
N ASN A 2 -52.56 15.02 -7.93
CA ASN A 2 -52.26 16.44 -8.05
C ASN A 2 -50.74 16.62 -8.27
N ASN A 3 -50.32 16.99 -9.49
CA ASN A 3 -48.91 17.13 -9.91
C ASN A 3 -48.07 18.01 -8.96
N THR A 4 -48.72 18.91 -8.23
CA THR A 4 -48.11 19.85 -7.28
C THR A 4 -47.55 19.16 -6.03
N LEU A 5 -48.22 18.11 -5.52
CA LEU A 5 -47.78 17.44 -4.28
C LEU A 5 -46.49 16.63 -4.52
N MET A 6 -46.44 15.90 -5.63
CA MET A 6 -45.25 15.12 -6.03
C MET A 6 -44.06 16.05 -6.32
N LYS A 7 -44.30 17.20 -6.95
CA LYS A 7 -43.28 18.23 -7.20
C LYS A 7 -42.75 18.82 -5.89
N ASN A 8 -43.61 19.06 -4.91
CA ASN A 8 -43.21 19.60 -3.61
C ASN A 8 -42.43 18.59 -2.75
N VAL A 9 -42.77 17.29 -2.81
CA VAL A 9 -42.00 16.22 -2.14
C VAL A 9 -40.60 16.10 -2.76
N VAL A 10 -40.50 16.14 -4.09
CA VAL A 10 -39.20 16.15 -4.78
C VAL A 10 -38.38 17.39 -4.41
N CYS A 11 -38.99 18.57 -4.34
CA CYS A 11 -38.31 19.79 -3.90
C CYS A 11 -37.84 19.70 -2.43
N ALA A 12 -38.64 19.14 -1.53
CA ALA A 12 -38.25 18.96 -0.12
C ALA A 12 -37.09 17.96 0.03
N LEU A 13 -37.09 16.87 -0.76
CA LEU A 13 -35.98 15.92 -0.86
C LEU A 13 -34.70 16.60 -1.37
N PHE A 14 -34.81 17.50 -2.36
CA PHE A 14 -33.68 18.28 -2.86
C PHE A 14 -33.16 19.32 -1.85
N PHE A 15 -34.02 19.92 -1.02
CA PHE A 15 -33.61 20.88 0.01
C PHE A 15 -32.90 20.23 1.21
N LEU A 16 -33.27 19.00 1.57
CA LEU A 16 -32.51 18.20 2.54
C LEU A 16 -31.13 17.81 2.01
N ALA A 17 -31.00 17.57 0.70
CA ALA A 17 -29.72 17.28 0.06
C ALA A 17 -28.78 18.50 -0.04
N SER A 18 -29.31 19.73 -0.15
CA SER A 18 -28.51 20.95 -0.31
C SER A 18 -28.02 21.60 0.98
N SER A 19 -28.58 21.20 2.13
CA SER A 19 -28.21 21.75 3.46
C SER A 19 -27.13 20.92 4.19
N ALA A 20 -26.73 19.77 3.65
CA ALA A 20 -25.72 18.89 4.22
C ALA A 20 -24.40 18.95 3.44
N ILE A 21 -23.76 20.12 3.37
CA ILE A 21 -22.39 20.25 2.87
C ILE A 21 -21.45 20.14 4.08
N LEU A 22 -21.14 18.90 4.47
CA LEU A 22 -19.91 18.60 5.19
C LEU A 22 -19.05 17.73 4.25
N PRO A 23 -17.74 17.99 4.14
CA PRO A 23 -16.89 17.19 3.26
C PRO A 23 -16.93 15.72 3.69
N ALA A 24 -17.42 14.88 2.79
CA ALA A 24 -17.29 13.44 2.89
C ALA A 24 -15.84 13.07 2.53
N GLN A 25 -15.06 12.72 3.56
CA GLN A 25 -13.79 12.02 3.42
C GLN A 25 -13.63 11.06 4.59
N ASP A 26 -14.55 10.11 4.80
CA ASP A 26 -14.41 9.17 5.92
C ASP A 26 -14.90 7.76 5.57
N ARG A 27 -13.97 6.94 5.08
CA ARG A 27 -14.18 5.49 4.93
C ARG A 27 -14.09 4.82 6.30
N ARG A 28 -15.19 4.79 7.06
CA ARG A 28 -15.33 3.97 8.27
C ARG A 28 -15.53 2.51 7.88
N LEU A 29 -14.91 1.58 8.60
CA LEU A 29 -15.28 0.16 8.56
C LEU A 29 -16.75 0.02 9.01
N MET A 30 -17.66 -0.21 8.06
CA MET A 30 -19.10 -0.31 8.31
C MET A 30 -19.50 -1.77 8.56
N PRO A 31 -20.24 -2.08 9.64
CA PRO A 31 -20.84 -3.38 9.82
C PRO A 31 -21.86 -3.64 8.73
N GLU A 32 -21.93 -4.88 8.26
CA GLU A 32 -22.92 -5.28 7.27
C GLU A 32 -24.33 -5.29 7.87
N TRP A 33 -24.47 -5.58 9.16
CA TRP A 33 -25.77 -5.67 9.82
C TRP A 33 -25.98 -4.52 10.81
N TRP A 34 -27.15 -3.90 10.69
CA TRP A 34 -27.62 -2.82 11.54
C TRP A 34 -28.98 -3.20 12.12
N PHE A 35 -29.14 -2.97 13.42
CA PHE A 35 -30.35 -3.26 14.17
C PHE A 35 -30.85 -1.97 14.81
N GLY A 36 -32.16 -1.82 14.94
CA GLY A 36 -32.67 -0.58 15.49
C GLY A 36 -34.17 -0.53 15.66
N ALA A 37 -34.64 0.69 15.91
CA ALA A 37 -36.05 1.01 15.91
C ALA A 37 -36.25 2.45 15.44
N GLY A 38 -37.43 2.72 14.90
CA GLY A 38 -37.83 4.05 14.49
C GLY A 38 -39.24 4.39 14.94
N ALA A 39 -39.48 5.70 15.01
CA ALA A 39 -40.80 6.27 15.25
C ALA A 39 -41.01 7.47 14.32
N GLY A 40 -42.27 7.78 14.03
CA GLY A 40 -42.61 8.86 13.11
C GLY A 40 -44.10 9.17 13.07
N ALA A 41 -44.42 10.21 12.30
CA ALA A 41 -45.78 10.66 12.05
C ALA A 41 -46.16 10.36 10.59
N ASN A 42 -47.29 9.69 10.41
CA ASN A 42 -47.95 9.48 9.13
C ASN A 42 -48.96 10.61 8.90
N ILE A 43 -48.68 11.49 7.96
CA ILE A 43 -49.62 12.51 7.50
C ILE A 43 -50.46 11.88 6.38
N ASN A 44 -51.73 11.62 6.66
CA ASN A 44 -52.63 10.87 5.81
C ASN A 44 -53.56 11.82 5.05
N TRP A 45 -53.73 11.56 3.76
CA TRP A 45 -54.76 12.19 2.92
C TRP A 45 -55.64 11.10 2.32
N HIS A 46 -56.93 11.21 2.59
CA HIS A 46 -57.96 10.32 2.09
C HIS A 46 -58.74 11.06 1.01
N SER A 47 -58.95 10.39 -0.11
CA SER A 47 -59.93 10.81 -1.12
C SER A 47 -60.84 9.62 -1.40
N ALA A 48 -62.11 9.80 -1.09
CA ALA A 48 -63.11 8.74 -1.12
C ALA A 48 -64.44 9.24 -1.71
N SER A 49 -65.43 8.34 -1.78
CA SER A 49 -66.82 8.69 -2.10
C SER A 49 -67.73 7.92 -1.16
N ILE A 50 -67.60 8.19 0.14
CA ILE A 50 -68.27 7.39 1.17
C ILE A 50 -69.71 7.86 1.27
N THR A 51 -70.60 7.01 0.77
CA THR A 51 -72.05 7.15 0.92
C THR A 51 -72.59 6.21 1.99
N ARG A 52 -71.86 5.15 2.34
CA ARG A 52 -72.33 4.18 3.32
C ARG A 52 -71.18 3.50 4.10
N PRO A 53 -71.02 3.78 5.40
CA PRO A 53 -69.97 3.18 6.21
C PRO A 53 -70.09 1.66 6.35
N ASN A 54 -71.31 1.18 6.62
CA ASN A 54 -71.65 -0.25 6.63
C ASN A 54 -73.15 -0.49 6.37
N ASN A 55 -73.55 -1.75 6.32
CA ASN A 55 -74.89 -2.19 5.96
C ASN A 55 -75.98 -1.83 6.99
N THR A 56 -75.63 -1.34 8.19
CA THR A 56 -76.63 -0.86 9.16
C THR A 56 -77.02 0.60 8.93
N PHE A 57 -76.27 1.35 8.12
CA PHE A 57 -76.60 2.73 7.76
C PHE A 57 -77.43 2.79 6.48
N VAL A 58 -78.32 3.76 6.39
CA VAL A 58 -78.94 4.16 5.11
C VAL A 58 -77.90 4.99 4.33
N PRO A 59 -77.81 4.87 2.99
CA PRO A 59 -76.89 5.68 2.21
C PRO A 59 -77.08 7.19 2.44
N PHE A 60 -75.99 7.89 2.70
CA PHE A 60 -75.93 9.34 2.83
C PHE A 60 -76.24 10.00 1.47
N LEU A 61 -77.02 11.08 1.51
CA LEU A 61 -77.34 11.87 0.32
C LEU A 61 -76.14 12.67 -0.20
N THR A 62 -75.27 13.12 0.71
CA THR A 62 -74.03 13.83 0.41
C THR A 62 -72.84 12.92 0.79
N PRO A 63 -71.98 12.53 -0.15
CA PRO A 63 -70.84 11.67 0.14
C PRO A 63 -69.74 12.42 0.91
N PHE A 64 -69.02 11.70 1.78
CA PHE A 64 -67.77 12.20 2.34
C PHE A 64 -66.62 11.96 1.35
N GLU A 65 -65.99 13.05 0.91
CA GLU A 65 -65.03 12.99 -0.20
C GLU A 65 -63.57 13.09 0.21
N LYS A 66 -63.27 13.90 1.23
CA LYS A 66 -61.89 14.21 1.64
C LYS A 66 -61.74 14.04 3.13
N ALA A 67 -60.58 13.51 3.54
CA ALA A 67 -60.20 13.40 4.94
C ALA A 67 -58.71 13.64 5.10
N SER A 68 -58.31 14.10 6.28
CA SER A 68 -56.89 14.16 6.66
C SER A 68 -56.69 13.72 8.11
N GLY A 69 -55.49 13.26 8.43
CA GLY A 69 -55.17 12.81 9.77
C GLY A 69 -53.68 12.63 9.99
N VAL A 70 -53.30 12.55 11.27
CA VAL A 70 -51.93 12.21 11.68
C VAL A 70 -51.98 10.92 12.48
N GLY A 71 -51.24 9.92 12.03
CA GLY A 71 -51.11 8.63 12.70
C GLY A 71 -49.70 8.40 13.23
N LEU A 72 -49.58 7.59 14.28
CA LEU A 72 -48.29 7.12 14.78
C LEU A 72 -47.73 6.02 13.86
N TRP A 73 -46.44 6.08 13.56
CA TRP A 73 -45.67 4.94 13.07
C TRP A 73 -44.58 4.59 14.07
N ALA A 74 -44.43 3.31 14.38
CA ALA A 74 -43.35 2.82 15.23
C ALA A 74 -43.00 1.38 14.84
N ALA A 75 -41.72 1.11 14.58
CA ALA A 75 -41.27 -0.21 14.16
C ALA A 75 -39.83 -0.52 14.61
N PRO A 76 -39.52 -1.75 15.06
CA PRO A 76 -38.16 -2.27 14.93
C PRO A 76 -37.71 -2.29 13.47
N MET A 77 -36.40 -2.21 13.27
CA MET A 77 -35.78 -2.24 11.97
C MET A 77 -34.55 -3.14 11.94
N LEU A 78 -34.35 -3.75 10.79
CA LEU A 78 -33.15 -4.49 10.44
C LEU A 78 -32.67 -3.97 9.09
N GLU A 79 -31.37 -3.70 8.99
CA GLU A 79 -30.76 -3.17 7.79
C GLU A 79 -29.48 -3.94 7.46
N TYR A 80 -29.35 -4.35 6.20
CA TYR A 80 -28.22 -5.10 5.66
C TYR A 80 -27.50 -4.25 4.61
N ARG A 81 -26.19 -4.04 4.78
CA ARG A 81 -25.31 -3.18 3.97
C ARG A 81 -24.07 -3.97 3.52
N PRO A 82 -24.19 -4.89 2.55
CA PRO A 82 -23.05 -5.68 2.07
C PRO A 82 -22.07 -4.86 1.22
N ASP A 83 -22.53 -3.73 0.67
CA ASP A 83 -21.77 -2.88 -0.24
C ASP A 83 -22.08 -1.40 0.08
N PRO A 84 -21.14 -0.46 -0.15
CA PRO A 84 -21.37 0.96 0.09
C PRO A 84 -22.56 1.56 -0.69
N VAL A 85 -22.90 1.00 -1.85
CA VAL A 85 -23.89 1.56 -2.78
C VAL A 85 -25.29 1.03 -2.52
N TRP A 86 -25.46 -0.21 -2.07
CA TRP A 86 -26.78 -0.82 -1.92
C TRP A 86 -26.94 -1.64 -0.64
N GLY A 87 -28.19 -1.77 -0.20
CA GLY A 87 -28.55 -2.56 0.96
C GLY A 87 -30.03 -2.89 1.01
N GLY A 88 -30.45 -3.59 2.06
CA GLY A 88 -31.85 -3.88 2.35
C GLY A 88 -32.25 -3.28 3.69
N ILE A 89 -33.46 -2.72 3.79
CA ILE A 89 -34.09 -2.32 5.05
C ILE A 89 -35.37 -3.13 5.19
N ILE A 90 -35.65 -3.66 6.37
CA ILE A 90 -36.93 -4.26 6.69
C ILE A 90 -37.45 -3.66 8.00
N THR A 91 -38.69 -3.20 7.98
CA THR A 91 -39.39 -2.75 9.19
C THR A 91 -40.68 -3.56 9.35
N LEU A 92 -41.02 -3.85 10.61
CA LEU A 92 -42.25 -4.53 10.98
C LEU A 92 -42.86 -3.82 12.18
N GLY A 93 -43.94 -3.06 12.01
CA GLY A 93 -44.45 -2.26 13.13
C GLY A 93 -45.82 -1.66 12.93
N PHE A 94 -46.23 -0.86 13.91
CA PHE A 94 -47.53 -0.20 13.91
C PHE A 94 -47.55 0.96 12.92
N ASP A 95 -48.64 1.07 12.15
CA ASP A 95 -48.83 2.06 11.10
C ASP A 95 -50.25 2.63 11.16
N GLY A 96 -50.40 3.75 11.88
CA GLY A 96 -51.65 4.47 12.03
C GLY A 96 -52.01 5.25 10.77
N ARG A 97 -53.20 5.00 10.23
CA ARG A 97 -53.74 5.58 8.98
C ARG A 97 -55.13 6.19 9.15
N GLY A 98 -55.47 6.59 10.37
CA GLY A 98 -56.73 7.28 10.64
C GLY A 98 -56.77 8.72 10.11
N GLY A 99 -57.97 9.30 10.13
CA GLY A 99 -58.23 10.68 9.75
C GLY A 99 -59.69 11.08 9.96
N SER A 100 -59.96 12.39 9.87
CA SER A 100 -61.30 12.96 9.95
C SER A 100 -61.70 13.52 8.59
N PHE A 101 -62.91 13.19 8.15
CA PHE A 101 -63.47 13.67 6.90
C PHE A 101 -64.00 15.09 7.06
N ASP A 102 -63.99 15.86 5.96
CA ASP A 102 -64.60 17.18 5.91
C ASP A 102 -66.11 17.07 6.21
N ASP A 103 -66.61 17.95 7.08
CA ASP A 103 -68.02 17.96 7.47
C ASP A 103 -68.94 18.14 6.26
N VAL A 104 -70.01 17.36 6.20
CA VAL A 104 -71.05 17.48 5.16
C VAL A 104 -72.36 17.98 5.76
N THR A 105 -73.12 18.76 5.00
CA THR A 105 -74.45 19.24 5.38
C THR A 105 -75.49 18.58 4.47
N ASP A 106 -76.58 18.09 5.06
CA ASP A 106 -77.71 17.55 4.29
C ASP A 106 -78.89 18.56 4.24
N ALA A 107 -79.98 18.17 3.57
CA ALA A 107 -81.18 18.97 3.43
C ALA A 107 -81.93 19.28 4.75
N SER A 108 -81.57 18.61 5.86
CA SER A 108 -82.15 18.84 7.20
C SER A 108 -81.37 19.87 8.03
N GLY A 109 -80.24 20.38 7.52
CA GLY A 109 -79.56 21.59 8.01
C GLY A 109 -78.53 21.42 9.13
N GLY A 110 -78.24 20.18 9.56
CA GLY A 110 -77.20 19.90 10.56
C GLY A 110 -75.86 19.44 9.94
N PRO A 111 -74.70 19.73 10.56
CA PRO A 111 -73.42 19.19 10.13
C PRO A 111 -73.29 17.71 10.54
N TYR A 112 -72.76 16.89 9.64
CA TYR A 112 -72.44 15.49 9.85
C TYR A 112 -70.94 15.30 9.79
N LYS A 113 -70.39 14.59 10.78
CA LYS A 113 -68.96 14.31 10.87
C LYS A 113 -68.69 12.82 10.75
N LEU A 114 -67.58 12.48 10.13
CA LEU A 114 -67.12 11.11 9.99
C LEU A 114 -65.62 11.07 10.26
N SER A 115 -65.19 10.21 11.17
CA SER A 115 -63.78 9.92 11.40
C SER A 115 -63.51 8.43 11.18
N THR A 116 -62.25 8.10 10.88
CA THR A 116 -61.83 6.73 10.62
C THR A 116 -60.57 6.39 11.39
N SER A 117 -60.55 5.19 11.94
CA SER A 117 -59.40 4.58 12.61
C SER A 117 -58.95 3.36 11.83
N MET A 118 -58.26 3.60 10.71
CA MET A 118 -57.59 2.55 9.94
C MET A 118 -56.19 2.36 10.50
N ASN A 119 -55.93 1.26 11.21
CA ASN A 119 -54.60 0.96 11.73
C ASN A 119 -54.10 -0.37 11.18
N TYR A 120 -52.79 -0.45 10.95
CA TYR A 120 -52.15 -1.63 10.40
C TYR A 120 -50.94 -2.05 11.23
N LEU A 121 -50.68 -3.35 11.25
CA LEU A 121 -49.31 -3.85 11.39
C LEU A 121 -48.71 -3.89 9.97
N SER A 122 -47.63 -3.16 9.72
CA SER A 122 -47.01 -3.08 8.40
C SER A 122 -45.68 -3.83 8.34
N LEU A 123 -45.50 -4.64 7.30
CA LEU A 123 -44.23 -5.22 6.89
C LEU A 123 -43.72 -4.47 5.66
N GLU A 124 -42.51 -3.90 5.75
CA GLU A 124 -42.00 -2.95 4.76
C GLU A 124 -40.55 -3.29 4.34
N PRO A 125 -40.33 -4.30 3.49
CA PRO A 125 -39.03 -4.55 2.90
C PRO A 125 -38.73 -3.48 1.84
N SER A 126 -37.53 -2.91 1.89
CA SER A 126 -37.09 -1.83 1.00
C SER A 126 -35.67 -2.05 0.52
N LEU A 127 -35.43 -1.77 -0.76
CA LEU A 127 -34.10 -1.64 -1.32
C LEU A 127 -33.56 -0.27 -0.90
N ARG A 128 -32.39 -0.24 -0.26
CA ARG A 128 -31.61 0.96 0.05
C ARG A 128 -30.58 1.21 -1.03
N ILE A 129 -30.44 2.46 -1.46
CA ILE A 129 -29.45 2.90 -2.45
C ILE A 129 -28.76 4.17 -1.95
N SER A 130 -27.44 4.15 -1.90
CA SER A 130 -26.55 5.23 -1.49
C SER A 130 -25.56 5.55 -2.62
N PRO A 131 -25.98 6.31 -3.65
CA PRO A 131 -25.16 6.51 -4.84
C PRO A 131 -24.06 7.57 -4.69
N PHE A 132 -23.97 8.20 -3.50
CA PHE A 132 -23.05 9.28 -3.22
C PHE A 132 -22.16 8.94 -2.02
N GLU A 133 -21.01 9.60 -1.90
CA GLU A 133 -20.11 9.45 -0.75
C GLU A 133 -20.63 10.15 0.52
N TYR A 134 -21.70 10.93 0.42
CA TYR A 134 -22.40 11.54 1.56
C TYR A 134 -23.37 10.52 2.20
N PRO A 135 -23.68 10.62 3.51
CA PRO A 135 -24.52 9.66 4.21
C PRO A 135 -26.04 9.80 3.90
N LEU A 136 -26.37 10.31 2.71
CA LEU A 136 -27.70 10.34 2.14
C LEU A 136 -28.01 8.99 1.48
N TYR A 137 -29.17 8.42 1.78
CA TYR A 137 -29.66 7.22 1.12
C TYR A 137 -31.10 7.37 0.67
N PHE A 138 -31.45 6.67 -0.41
CA PHE A 138 -32.80 6.52 -0.89
C PHE A 138 -33.29 5.10 -0.61
N PHE A 139 -34.59 4.94 -0.45
CA PHE A 139 -35.18 3.61 -0.34
C PHE A 139 -36.49 3.51 -1.09
N VAL A 140 -36.76 2.33 -1.63
CA VAL A 140 -37.98 2.01 -2.37
C VAL A 140 -38.37 0.56 -2.11
N GLY A 141 -39.66 0.30 -1.95
CA GLY A 141 -40.11 -1.06 -1.66
C GLY A 141 -41.62 -1.22 -1.58
N PRO A 142 -42.11 -2.47 -1.60
CA PRO A 142 -43.50 -2.77 -1.31
C PRO A 142 -43.79 -2.60 0.19
N ARG A 143 -45.07 -2.42 0.51
CA ARG A 143 -45.60 -2.36 1.86
C ARG A 143 -46.82 -3.26 1.97
N LEU A 144 -46.81 -4.12 2.96
CA LEU A 144 -47.89 -5.05 3.27
C LEU A 144 -48.51 -4.62 4.61
N GLY A 145 -49.72 -4.07 4.58
CA GLY A 145 -50.45 -3.65 5.77
C GLY A 145 -51.49 -4.70 6.16
N PHE A 146 -51.40 -5.23 7.37
CA PHE A 146 -52.39 -6.13 7.97
C PHE A 146 -53.29 -5.33 8.90
N ASN A 147 -54.58 -5.26 8.59
CA ASN A 147 -55.52 -4.42 9.32
C ASN A 147 -55.69 -4.91 10.75
N VAL A 148 -55.49 -4.02 11.72
CA VAL A 148 -55.71 -4.27 13.16
C VAL A 148 -56.79 -3.39 13.76
N ALA A 149 -57.18 -2.31 13.06
CA ALA A 149 -58.37 -1.53 13.35
C ALA A 149 -59.00 -1.01 12.05
N LYS A 150 -60.33 -1.09 11.99
CA LYS A 150 -61.17 -0.70 10.85
C LYS A 150 -62.46 -0.04 11.34
N THR A 151 -62.36 0.80 12.36
CA THR A 151 -63.53 1.46 12.95
C THR A 151 -63.77 2.84 12.35
N PHE A 152 -64.99 3.34 12.51
CA PHE A 152 -65.38 4.71 12.24
C PHE A 152 -66.21 5.26 13.38
N GLU A 153 -66.22 6.59 13.47
CA GLU A 153 -67.11 7.35 14.33
C GLU A 153 -67.91 8.30 13.45
N TYR A 154 -69.23 8.29 13.61
CA TYR A 154 -70.15 9.15 12.88
C TYR A 154 -70.96 9.99 13.85
N GLU A 155 -70.92 11.31 13.71
CA GLU A 155 -71.65 12.26 14.54
C GLU A 155 -72.78 12.89 13.71
N SER A 156 -74.01 12.79 14.22
CA SER A 156 -75.18 13.45 13.64
C SER A 156 -76.01 14.09 14.75
N GLN A 157 -76.31 15.39 14.62
CA GLN A 157 -77.17 16.13 15.55
C GLN A 157 -76.82 15.93 17.05
N GLY A 158 -75.52 15.80 17.36
CA GLY A 158 -75.01 15.59 18.72
C GLY A 158 -75.06 14.14 19.23
N VAL A 159 -75.45 13.18 18.39
CA VAL A 159 -75.38 11.74 18.68
C VAL A 159 -74.21 11.12 17.93
N THR A 160 -73.30 10.49 18.68
CA THR A 160 -72.16 9.75 18.12
C THR A 160 -72.47 8.26 18.02
N VAL A 161 -72.20 7.68 16.86
CA VAL A 161 -72.31 6.25 16.60
C VAL A 161 -70.96 5.72 16.13
N GLU A 162 -70.47 4.67 16.80
CA GLU A 162 -69.26 3.95 16.41
C GLU A 162 -69.63 2.65 15.68
N GLY A 163 -68.79 2.25 14.72
CA GLY A 163 -68.98 0.99 14.01
C GLY A 163 -67.74 0.53 13.25
N GLU A 164 -67.83 -0.64 12.62
CA GLU A 164 -66.80 -1.15 11.71
C GLU A 164 -67.14 -0.90 10.25
N TRP A 165 -66.11 -0.62 9.44
CA TRP A 165 -66.23 -0.45 7.99
C TRP A 165 -66.56 -1.78 7.28
N ASP A 166 -67.60 -1.76 6.44
CA ASP A 166 -67.87 -2.87 5.53
C ASP A 166 -66.88 -2.88 4.36
N GLY A 167 -66.50 -4.07 3.90
CA GLY A 167 -65.56 -4.22 2.80
C GLY A 167 -64.15 -3.69 3.10
N ALA A 168 -63.81 -3.45 4.37
CA ALA A 168 -62.44 -3.16 4.79
C ALA A 168 -61.53 -4.34 4.44
N ARG A 169 -60.39 -4.05 3.81
CA ARG A 169 -59.44 -5.08 3.42
C ARG A 169 -58.64 -5.53 4.64
N GLY A 170 -58.61 -6.84 4.90
CA GLY A 170 -57.74 -7.43 5.91
C GLY A 170 -56.24 -7.25 5.59
N THR A 171 -55.91 -7.20 4.30
CA THR A 171 -54.55 -6.93 3.82
C THR A 171 -54.58 -5.86 2.73
N VAL A 172 -53.71 -4.88 2.85
CA VAL A 172 -53.52 -3.79 1.89
C VAL A 172 -52.11 -3.86 1.33
N ILE A 173 -51.99 -3.86 0.00
CA ILE A 173 -50.71 -3.83 -0.71
C ILE A 173 -50.47 -2.42 -1.23
N SER A 174 -49.34 -1.83 -0.84
CA SER A 174 -48.92 -0.50 -1.26
C SER A 174 -47.43 -0.46 -1.57
N ALA A 175 -46.92 0.68 -2.01
CA ALA A 175 -45.51 0.92 -2.26
C ALA A 175 -45.05 2.17 -1.50
N GLN A 176 -43.74 2.26 -1.30
CA GLN A 176 -43.08 3.42 -0.73
C GLN A 176 -41.84 3.83 -1.52
N ILE A 177 -41.58 5.13 -1.48
CA ILE A 177 -40.31 5.72 -1.87
C ILE A 177 -39.94 6.78 -0.84
N GLY A 178 -38.67 6.83 -0.45
CA GLY A 178 -38.20 7.76 0.57
C GLY A 178 -36.72 8.03 0.49
N ALA A 179 -36.28 8.94 1.36
CA ALA A 179 -34.87 9.21 1.60
C ALA A 179 -34.61 9.37 3.10
N GLY A 180 -33.41 9.01 3.52
CA GLY A 180 -32.92 9.23 4.88
C GLY A 180 -31.47 9.68 4.89
N TYR A 181 -31.01 10.15 6.03
CA TYR A 181 -29.66 10.68 6.21
C TYR A 181 -29.05 10.10 7.49
N ASP A 182 -27.96 9.35 7.37
CA ASP A 182 -27.31 8.71 8.53
C ASP A 182 -26.37 9.70 9.25
N ILE A 183 -26.59 9.92 10.55
CA ILE A 183 -25.79 10.79 11.40
C ILE A 183 -25.11 9.93 12.48
N PRO A 184 -23.76 9.77 12.44
CA PRO A 184 -23.05 9.00 13.45
C PRO A 184 -23.06 9.71 14.80
N LEU A 185 -23.35 8.97 15.87
CA LEU A 185 -23.45 9.48 17.24
C LEU A 185 -22.21 9.20 18.10
N ASN A 186 -21.29 8.36 17.66
CA ASN A 186 -20.12 7.94 18.44
C ASN A 186 -18.83 7.85 17.63
N SER A 187 -17.71 7.61 18.33
CA SER A 187 -16.39 7.52 17.71
C SER A 187 -16.28 6.36 16.73
N ARG A 188 -15.38 6.50 15.76
CA ARG A 188 -15.21 5.52 14.67
C ARG A 188 -14.69 4.18 15.15
N ASP A 189 -13.95 4.20 16.24
CA ASP A 189 -13.28 3.03 16.81
C ASP A 189 -14.14 2.32 17.87
N ALA A 190 -15.38 2.76 18.09
CA ALA A 190 -16.30 2.10 19.01
C ALA A 190 -16.62 0.67 18.50
N ASP A 191 -16.75 -0.28 19.43
CA ASP A 191 -17.13 -1.67 19.09
C ASP A 191 -18.56 -1.76 18.56
N TRP A 192 -19.41 -0.84 19.01
CA TRP A 192 -20.74 -0.64 18.49
C TRP A 192 -20.84 0.73 17.86
N LEU A 193 -21.16 0.81 16.58
CA LEU A 193 -21.48 2.07 15.91
C LEU A 193 -22.94 2.40 16.14
N THR A 194 -23.23 3.67 16.41
CA THR A 194 -24.59 4.15 16.60
C THR A 194 -24.86 5.30 15.64
N ASP A 195 -25.93 5.17 14.84
CA ASP A 195 -26.37 6.22 13.93
C ASP A 195 -27.81 6.62 14.28
N ILE A 196 -28.13 7.91 14.15
CA ILE A 196 -29.52 8.39 14.06
C ILE A 196 -29.81 8.77 12.61
N SER A 197 -30.98 8.37 12.13
CA SER A 197 -31.33 8.46 10.72
C SER A 197 -32.71 9.07 10.54
N PRO A 198 -32.82 10.41 10.49
CA PRO A 198 -34.04 11.09 10.05
C PRO A 198 -34.38 10.69 8.61
N PHE A 199 -35.66 10.48 8.34
CA PHE A 199 -36.14 10.08 7.02
C PHE A 199 -37.51 10.67 6.69
N VAL A 200 -37.77 10.76 5.38
CA VAL A 200 -39.05 11.09 4.78
C VAL A 200 -39.43 10.04 3.75
N SER A 201 -40.70 9.63 3.73
CA SER A 201 -41.21 8.66 2.76
C SER A 201 -42.62 8.99 2.30
N PHE A 202 -42.92 8.64 1.07
CA PHE A 202 -44.21 8.81 0.42
C PHE A 202 -44.80 7.44 0.10
N HIS A 203 -46.05 7.22 0.51
CA HIS A 203 -46.76 5.96 0.36
C HIS A 203 -47.98 6.12 -0.55
N PHE A 204 -48.14 5.16 -1.47
CA PHE A 204 -49.25 5.12 -2.42
C PHE A 204 -49.58 3.66 -2.77
N GLY A 205 -50.82 3.40 -3.19
CA GLY A 205 -51.23 2.06 -3.60
C GLY A 205 -52.71 1.77 -3.33
N GLN A 206 -52.99 0.53 -2.92
CA GLN A 206 -54.34 0.05 -2.73
C GLN A 206 -55.09 0.81 -1.63
N GLY A 207 -56.36 1.10 -1.90
CA GLY A 207 -57.29 1.69 -0.94
C GLY A 207 -57.66 0.76 0.22
N PRO A 208 -58.08 1.32 1.36
CA PRO A 208 -58.45 0.54 2.55
C PRO A 208 -59.73 -0.31 2.39
N ARG A 209 -60.62 0.02 1.44
CA ARG A 209 -61.90 -0.68 1.20
C ARG A 209 -62.02 -1.27 -0.20
N SER A 210 -62.93 -2.23 -0.36
CA SER A 210 -63.27 -2.86 -1.64
C SER A 210 -64.63 -2.46 -2.22
N SER A 211 -65.53 -1.90 -1.40
CA SER A 211 -66.93 -1.60 -1.78
C SER A 211 -67.14 -0.20 -2.36
N GLU A 212 -66.36 0.78 -1.93
CA GLU A 212 -66.42 2.18 -2.38
C GLU A 212 -65.03 2.64 -2.80
N SER A 213 -64.97 3.64 -3.70
CA SER A 213 -63.70 4.26 -4.07
C SER A 213 -63.12 4.99 -2.86
N TRP A 214 -61.97 4.52 -2.39
CA TRP A 214 -61.20 5.17 -1.34
C TRP A 214 -59.72 5.03 -1.63
N SER A 215 -59.06 6.14 -1.91
CA SER A 215 -57.60 6.24 -2.02
C SER A 215 -57.00 6.84 -0.75
N LEU A 216 -55.85 6.30 -0.34
CA LEU A 216 -55.09 6.75 0.83
C LEU A 216 -53.64 7.00 0.40
N THR A 217 -53.19 8.23 0.58
CA THR A 217 -51.80 8.64 0.36
C THR A 217 -51.22 9.13 1.67
N THR A 218 -49.96 8.80 1.95
CA THR A 218 -49.32 9.20 3.21
C THR A 218 -47.93 9.77 2.96
N LEU A 219 -47.62 10.88 3.63
CA LEU A 219 -46.25 11.35 3.83
C LEU A 219 -45.84 10.96 5.25
N ARG A 220 -44.78 10.17 5.39
CA ARG A 220 -44.22 9.79 6.68
C ARG A 220 -42.94 10.56 6.94
N LEU A 221 -42.86 11.17 8.12
CA LEU A 221 -41.67 11.82 8.66
C LEU A 221 -41.27 11.07 9.93
N GLY A 222 -40.02 10.63 10.04
CA GLY A 222 -39.57 9.87 11.20
C GLY A 222 -38.07 9.89 11.39
N ALA A 223 -37.62 9.20 12.44
CA ALA A 223 -36.21 8.93 12.67
C ALA A 223 -36.02 7.48 13.14
N MET A 224 -34.90 6.89 12.75
CA MET A 224 -34.46 5.56 13.20
C MET A 224 -33.16 5.69 13.98
N VAL A 225 -33.03 4.96 15.09
CA VAL A 225 -31.73 4.76 15.76
C VAL A 225 -31.23 3.39 15.35
N LYS A 226 -29.97 3.32 14.89
CA LYS A 226 -29.35 2.13 14.30
C LYS A 226 -28.06 1.78 15.05
N PHE A 227 -27.83 0.50 15.26
CA PHE A 227 -26.68 -0.06 15.96
C PHE A 227 -26.02 -1.15 15.12
N GLY A 228 -24.70 -1.11 14.96
CA GLY A 228 -23.94 -2.13 14.24
C GLY A 228 -22.64 -2.50 14.94
N ASN A 229 -22.33 -3.80 15.02
CA ASN A 229 -21.16 -4.32 15.73
C ASN A 229 -19.94 -4.45 14.78
N THR A 230 -18.82 -3.82 15.13
CA THR A 230 -17.56 -3.85 14.35
C THR A 230 -16.55 -4.89 14.83
N GLU A 231 -16.78 -5.53 15.98
CA GLU A 231 -15.88 -6.50 16.61
C GLU A 231 -15.52 -7.65 15.66
N PHE A 232 -16.49 -8.16 14.89
CA PHE A 232 -16.23 -9.21 13.91
C PHE A 232 -15.22 -8.76 12.85
N ILE A 233 -15.35 -7.53 12.35
CA ILE A 233 -14.48 -7.00 11.31
C ILE A 233 -13.09 -6.67 11.88
N LYS A 234 -13.03 -6.05 13.06
CA LYS A 234 -11.76 -5.82 13.78
C LYS A 234 -11.01 -7.13 14.02
N SER A 235 -11.72 -8.18 14.47
CA SER A 235 -11.13 -9.50 14.72
C SER A 235 -10.67 -10.21 13.44
N LYS A 236 -11.26 -9.88 12.28
CA LYS A 236 -10.85 -10.40 10.99
C LYS A 236 -9.58 -9.71 10.53
N VAL A 237 -9.57 -8.38 10.48
CA VAL A 237 -8.39 -7.58 10.12
C VAL A 237 -7.21 -7.88 11.06
N GLU A 238 -7.45 -8.05 12.35
CA GLU A 238 -6.41 -8.42 13.32
C GLU A 238 -5.88 -9.85 13.12
N ARG A 239 -6.70 -10.78 12.61
CA ARG A 239 -6.28 -12.14 12.26
C ARG A 239 -5.49 -12.17 10.95
N ASP A 240 -5.86 -11.32 10.00
CA ASP A 240 -5.28 -11.32 8.66
C ASP A 240 -3.91 -10.61 8.64
N VAL A 241 -3.68 -9.63 9.53
CA VAL A 241 -2.37 -9.00 9.72
C VAL A 241 -1.50 -9.81 10.70
N GLN A 242 -0.48 -10.49 10.18
CA GLN A 242 0.52 -11.20 10.99
C GLN A 242 1.78 -10.36 11.19
N PHE A 243 2.28 -10.34 12.42
CA PHE A 243 3.53 -9.67 12.77
C PHE A 243 4.55 -10.67 13.28
N SER A 244 5.70 -10.74 12.60
CA SER A 244 6.81 -11.60 12.98
C SER A 244 8.11 -10.81 13.12
N VAL A 245 8.97 -11.27 14.03
CA VAL A 245 10.27 -10.67 14.32
C VAL A 245 11.32 -11.76 14.25
N ARG A 246 12.35 -11.55 13.45
CA ARG A 246 13.52 -12.42 13.34
C ARG A 246 14.75 -11.64 13.79
N ALA A 247 15.21 -11.96 14.98
CA ALA A 247 16.41 -11.38 15.57
C ALA A 247 17.56 -12.40 15.58
N PRO A 248 18.81 -11.98 15.32
CA PRO A 248 19.97 -12.83 15.56
C PRO A 248 20.12 -13.09 17.07
N GLN A 249 20.60 -14.28 17.46
CA GLN A 249 20.84 -14.62 18.86
C GLN A 249 22.00 -13.82 19.45
N LEU A 250 23.05 -13.62 18.65
CA LEU A 250 24.23 -12.80 18.96
C LEU A 250 24.45 -11.82 17.81
N ILE A 251 24.65 -10.56 18.15
CA ILE A 251 24.99 -9.50 17.22
C ILE A 251 26.53 -9.40 17.18
N PRO A 252 27.17 -9.76 16.05
CA PRO A 252 28.62 -9.62 15.93
C PRO A 252 29.01 -8.14 16.06
N THR A 253 30.03 -7.86 16.86
CA THR A 253 30.58 -6.51 16.99
C THR A 253 31.36 -6.12 15.75
N GLU A 254 32.15 -7.04 15.22
CA GLU A 254 32.93 -6.92 13.99
C GLU A 254 33.00 -8.28 13.29
N ARG A 255 32.96 -8.29 11.94
CA ARG A 255 33.19 -9.49 11.13
C ARG A 255 34.33 -9.27 10.16
N LYS A 256 35.28 -10.20 10.07
CA LYS A 256 36.28 -10.19 9.00
C LYS A 256 35.60 -10.67 7.72
N VAL A 257 35.64 -9.85 6.67
CA VAL A 257 35.03 -10.15 5.37
C VAL A 257 36.11 -10.13 4.29
N LYS A 258 36.14 -11.20 3.49
CA LYS A 258 36.91 -11.27 2.25
C LYS A 258 35.98 -10.94 1.08
N GLU A 259 36.14 -9.75 0.55
CA GLU A 259 35.34 -9.21 -0.53
C GLU A 259 36.02 -9.40 -1.90
N THR A 260 35.30 -9.98 -2.85
CA THR A 260 35.70 -10.10 -4.26
C THR A 260 35.06 -8.96 -5.03
N LEU A 261 35.80 -7.87 -5.22
CA LEU A 261 35.37 -6.65 -5.92
C LEU A 261 35.59 -6.79 -7.44
N PRO A 262 34.55 -6.80 -8.28
CA PRO A 262 34.71 -6.71 -9.72
C PRO A 262 35.34 -5.38 -10.08
N LEU A 263 36.47 -5.40 -10.77
CA LEU A 263 37.14 -4.19 -11.21
C LEU A 263 36.43 -3.65 -12.45
N ARG A 264 35.77 -2.49 -12.33
CA ARG A 264 35.14 -1.87 -13.49
C ARG A 264 36.21 -1.53 -14.52
N ASN A 265 36.03 -2.01 -15.75
CA ASN A 265 36.99 -1.89 -16.85
C ASN A 265 36.79 -0.59 -17.67
N TYR A 266 36.24 0.45 -17.05
CA TYR A 266 36.02 1.75 -17.66
C TYR A 266 36.89 2.80 -16.96
N VAL A 267 37.34 3.81 -17.69
CA VAL A 267 37.99 4.99 -17.13
C VAL A 267 37.24 6.22 -17.63
N PHE A 268 36.52 6.90 -16.73
CA PHE A 268 35.73 8.09 -17.04
C PHE A 268 36.64 9.32 -17.16
N PHE A 269 36.34 10.22 -18.11
CA PHE A 269 37.11 11.44 -18.36
C PHE A 269 36.28 12.68 -18.07
N ASP A 270 36.97 13.75 -17.64
CA ASP A 270 36.32 15.03 -17.36
C ASP A 270 35.89 15.71 -18.65
N GLU A 271 34.82 16.49 -18.57
CA GLU A 271 34.30 17.24 -19.70
C GLU A 271 35.37 18.17 -20.28
N GLY A 272 35.49 18.20 -21.61
CA GLY A 272 36.48 19.02 -22.30
C GLY A 272 37.94 18.56 -22.19
N SER A 273 38.26 17.55 -21.37
CA SER A 273 39.63 17.07 -21.17
C SER A 273 39.89 15.72 -21.82
N THR A 274 41.04 15.56 -22.46
CA THR A 274 41.55 14.24 -22.92
C THR A 274 42.67 13.68 -22.04
N ASN A 275 42.98 14.37 -20.93
CA ASN A 275 43.95 13.91 -19.94
C ASN A 275 43.29 12.95 -18.96
N ILE A 276 44.06 11.96 -18.49
CA ILE A 276 43.62 11.08 -17.40
C ILE A 276 43.26 11.96 -16.20
N PRO A 277 42.04 11.89 -15.67
CA PRO A 277 41.65 12.73 -14.54
C PRO A 277 42.48 12.47 -13.29
N SER A 278 42.71 13.52 -12.49
CA SER A 278 43.57 13.47 -11.29
C SER A 278 43.09 12.52 -10.20
N ARG A 279 41.80 12.10 -10.25
CA ARG A 279 41.25 11.10 -9.34
C ARG A 279 41.81 9.70 -9.57
N TYR A 280 42.26 9.37 -10.78
CA TYR A 280 42.95 8.11 -11.04
C TYR A 280 44.41 8.24 -10.61
N ALA A 281 44.86 7.35 -9.75
CA ALA A 281 46.21 7.38 -9.21
C ALA A 281 47.23 7.13 -10.34
N GLN A 282 48.08 8.13 -10.60
CA GLN A 282 49.18 8.02 -11.55
C GLN A 282 50.50 7.92 -10.79
N LEU A 283 51.23 6.83 -11.03
CA LEU A 283 52.52 6.54 -10.40
C LEU A 283 53.66 7.13 -11.22
N THR A 284 54.78 7.38 -10.53
CA THR A 284 56.07 7.58 -11.20
C THR A 284 56.59 6.24 -11.73
N THR A 285 57.57 6.29 -12.65
CA THR A 285 58.20 5.05 -13.16
C THR A 285 58.82 4.23 -12.01
N THR A 286 59.37 4.88 -10.99
CA THR A 286 59.96 4.22 -9.82
C THR A 286 58.90 3.54 -8.96
N ASP A 287 57.81 4.24 -8.65
CA ASP A 287 56.73 3.69 -7.84
C ASP A 287 56.01 2.56 -8.58
N ALA A 288 55.83 2.69 -9.89
CA ALA A 288 55.26 1.64 -10.71
C ALA A 288 56.12 0.37 -10.68
N ALA A 289 57.46 0.49 -10.77
CA ALA A 289 58.37 -0.66 -10.65
C ALA A 289 58.22 -1.41 -9.31
N ALA A 290 57.92 -0.69 -8.23
CA ALA A 290 57.69 -1.26 -6.89
C ALA A 290 56.21 -1.62 -6.62
N PHE A 291 55.28 -1.21 -7.49
CA PHE A 291 53.85 -1.44 -7.28
C PHE A 291 53.52 -2.92 -7.38
N ASN A 292 52.83 -3.43 -6.37
CA ASN A 292 52.21 -4.74 -6.35
C ASN A 292 50.74 -4.56 -5.99
N GLU A 293 49.83 -5.10 -6.81
CA GLU A 293 48.39 -5.13 -6.56
C GLU A 293 48.05 -5.62 -5.13
N GLU A 294 48.79 -6.58 -4.60
CA GLU A 294 48.56 -7.14 -3.25
C GLU A 294 48.70 -6.08 -2.14
N SER A 295 49.48 -5.02 -2.36
CA SER A 295 49.62 -3.93 -1.40
C SER A 295 48.35 -3.10 -1.22
N LEU A 296 47.38 -3.23 -2.13
CA LEU A 296 46.05 -2.63 -2.03
C LEU A 296 45.06 -3.50 -1.24
N LEU A 297 45.43 -4.74 -0.89
CA LEU A 297 44.54 -5.73 -0.26
C LEU A 297 44.67 -5.77 1.27
N GLU A 298 45.79 -5.29 1.82
CA GLU A 298 46.02 -5.24 3.26
C GLU A 298 45.63 -3.86 3.84
N PRO A 299 44.81 -3.82 4.91
CA PRO A 299 44.48 -2.56 5.56
C PRO A 299 45.74 -1.98 6.22
N LYS A 300 46.34 -0.95 5.60
CA LYS A 300 47.27 -0.07 6.34
C LYS A 300 46.52 0.51 7.55
N PRO A 301 47.16 0.60 8.72
CA PRO A 301 46.43 0.90 9.95
C PRO A 301 45.94 2.36 9.97
N LYS A 302 44.70 2.50 10.47
CA LYS A 302 44.12 3.62 11.23
C LYS A 302 43.30 4.72 10.56
N ASP A 303 43.11 4.80 9.23
CA ASP A 303 42.23 5.86 8.70
C ASP A 303 41.58 5.58 7.34
N LEU A 304 40.76 4.53 7.25
CA LEU A 304 39.88 4.33 6.09
C LEU A 304 38.44 4.16 6.59
N THR A 305 37.82 5.30 6.87
CA THR A 305 36.38 5.45 7.03
C THR A 305 35.65 4.87 5.81
N GLY A 306 34.72 3.93 6.06
CA GLY A 306 33.78 3.40 5.07
C GLY A 306 34.30 2.33 4.09
N ARG A 307 33.47 1.31 3.82
CA ARG A 307 33.70 0.29 2.78
C ARG A 307 33.88 0.90 1.39
N SER A 308 33.02 1.86 1.05
CA SER A 308 32.98 2.52 -0.27
C SER A 308 34.29 3.24 -0.60
N SER A 309 34.92 3.88 0.38
CA SER A 309 36.22 4.56 0.23
C SER A 309 37.33 3.57 -0.15
N ARG A 310 37.37 2.40 0.50
CA ARG A 310 38.34 1.33 0.17
C ARG A 310 38.17 0.83 -1.26
N GLN A 311 36.94 0.53 -1.67
CA GLN A 311 36.65 0.05 -3.01
C GLN A 311 36.95 1.12 -4.07
N GLN A 312 36.64 2.39 -3.80
CA GLN A 312 37.01 3.51 -4.67
C GLN A 312 38.53 3.66 -4.79
N THR A 313 39.28 3.50 -3.70
CA THR A 313 40.75 3.54 -3.73
C THR A 313 41.33 2.47 -4.64
N VAL A 314 40.78 1.25 -4.59
CA VAL A 314 41.16 0.16 -5.50
C VAL A 314 40.82 0.52 -6.95
N TYR A 315 39.60 1.00 -7.20
CA TYR A 315 39.18 1.39 -8.55
C TYR A 315 39.99 2.56 -9.12
N TYR A 316 40.32 3.58 -8.33
CA TYR A 316 41.18 4.68 -8.78
C TYR A 316 42.62 4.23 -9.10
N ASN A 317 43.01 3.02 -8.68
CA ASN A 317 44.24 2.36 -9.10
C ASN A 317 44.05 1.41 -10.30
N VAL A 318 42.90 1.42 -11.00
CA VAL A 318 42.59 0.50 -12.13
C VAL A 318 43.69 0.48 -13.19
N LEU A 319 44.27 1.64 -13.52
CA LEU A 319 45.36 1.73 -14.49
C LEU A 319 46.67 1.13 -13.99
N ASN A 320 46.94 1.23 -12.68
CA ASN A 320 48.12 0.66 -12.05
C ASN A 320 48.01 -0.85 -11.94
N ILE A 321 46.82 -1.33 -11.58
CA ILE A 321 46.48 -2.75 -11.55
C ILE A 321 46.63 -3.34 -12.95
N LEU A 322 46.08 -2.68 -13.98
CA LEU A 322 46.23 -3.12 -15.37
C LEU A 322 47.70 -3.17 -15.79
N GLY A 323 48.45 -2.10 -15.54
CA GLY A 323 49.88 -2.03 -15.87
C GLY A 323 50.68 -3.14 -15.19
N ASP A 324 50.44 -3.39 -13.90
CA ASP A 324 51.09 -4.46 -13.15
C ASP A 324 50.77 -5.85 -13.71
N ARG A 325 49.49 -6.13 -13.96
CA ARG A 325 49.03 -7.40 -14.55
C ARG A 325 49.62 -7.61 -15.95
N MET A 326 49.71 -6.57 -16.79
CA MET A 326 50.35 -6.66 -18.12
C MET A 326 51.86 -6.90 -18.06
N ARG A 327 52.56 -6.43 -17.01
CA ARG A 327 53.97 -6.80 -16.80
C ARG A 327 54.12 -8.26 -16.40
N LYS A 328 53.25 -8.73 -15.50
CA LYS A 328 53.23 -10.12 -15.00
C LYS A 328 52.81 -11.13 -16.06
N ASP A 329 52.01 -10.72 -17.04
CA ASP A 329 51.62 -11.51 -18.21
C ASP A 329 52.15 -10.87 -19.50
N PRO A 330 53.38 -11.20 -19.96
CA PRO A 330 53.98 -10.60 -21.15
C PRO A 330 53.23 -10.89 -22.46
N SER A 331 52.38 -11.92 -22.49
CA SER A 331 51.64 -12.33 -23.67
C SER A 331 50.32 -11.58 -23.85
N ALA A 332 49.77 -11.02 -22.77
CA ALA A 332 48.48 -10.35 -22.82
C ALA A 332 48.52 -9.06 -23.63
N THR A 333 47.45 -8.80 -24.35
CA THR A 333 47.21 -7.55 -25.08
C THR A 333 45.95 -6.88 -24.55
N VAL A 334 45.85 -5.57 -24.71
CA VAL A 334 44.65 -4.81 -24.35
C VAL A 334 44.22 -3.93 -25.50
N ARG A 335 42.92 -3.70 -25.59
CA ARG A 335 42.31 -2.70 -26.45
C ARG A 335 41.62 -1.64 -25.60
N LEU A 336 42.00 -0.40 -25.84
CA LEU A 336 41.46 0.81 -25.22
C LEU A 336 40.56 1.51 -26.24
N SER A 337 39.26 1.59 -25.97
CA SER A 337 38.29 2.23 -26.86
C SER A 337 37.70 3.46 -26.19
N GLY A 338 38.11 4.65 -26.61
CA GLY A 338 37.62 5.91 -26.04
C GLY A 338 36.36 6.43 -26.74
N ALA A 339 35.35 6.79 -25.96
CA ALA A 339 34.09 7.32 -26.42
C ALA A 339 33.91 8.78 -26.02
N SER A 340 33.57 9.64 -26.99
CA SER A 340 33.35 11.07 -26.74
C SER A 340 32.33 11.66 -27.70
N LEU A 341 31.36 12.41 -27.18
CA LEU A 341 30.40 13.18 -27.99
C LEU A 341 31.08 14.22 -28.90
N GLN A 342 32.32 14.63 -28.58
CA GLN A 342 33.10 15.55 -29.41
C GLN A 342 33.69 14.88 -30.67
N GLY A 343 33.59 13.54 -30.80
CA GLY A 343 34.02 12.81 -31.98
C GLY A 343 35.00 11.67 -31.69
N ALA A 344 35.17 10.80 -32.68
CA ALA A 344 36.05 9.63 -32.60
C ALA A 344 37.51 10.02 -32.33
N GLU A 345 38.02 11.10 -32.92
CA GLU A 345 39.39 11.58 -32.65
C GLU A 345 39.59 12.00 -31.20
N ASN A 346 38.60 12.67 -30.60
CA ASN A 346 38.65 13.04 -29.18
C ASN A 346 38.59 11.79 -28.29
N GLY A 347 37.74 10.82 -28.63
CA GLY A 347 37.71 9.50 -28.02
C GLY A 347 39.07 8.79 -28.06
N LYS A 348 39.67 8.71 -29.25
CA LYS A 348 40.97 8.09 -29.46
C LYS A 348 42.07 8.78 -28.66
N ALA A 349 42.07 10.11 -28.57
CA ALA A 349 43.03 10.87 -27.77
C ALA A 349 42.99 10.49 -26.28
N MET A 350 41.81 10.22 -25.71
CA MET A 350 41.69 9.71 -24.33
C MET A 350 42.29 8.31 -24.17
N ALA A 351 42.04 7.41 -25.13
CA ALA A 351 42.63 6.08 -25.14
C ALA A 351 44.17 6.13 -25.28
N GLU A 352 44.68 7.04 -26.11
CA GLU A 352 46.13 7.28 -26.25
C GLU A 352 46.76 7.82 -24.97
N ALA A 353 46.07 8.67 -24.20
CA ALA A 353 46.58 9.15 -22.91
C ALA A 353 46.84 7.99 -21.93
N ILE A 354 45.91 7.03 -21.86
CA ILE A 354 46.09 5.81 -21.05
C ILE A 354 47.21 4.93 -21.61
N LYS A 355 47.28 4.74 -22.93
CA LYS A 355 48.36 3.98 -23.58
C LYS A 355 49.73 4.58 -23.24
N LEU A 356 49.89 5.89 -23.37
CA LEU A 356 51.13 6.59 -23.04
C LEU A 356 51.50 6.42 -21.57
N TYR A 357 50.53 6.49 -20.66
CA TYR A 357 50.77 6.22 -19.24
C TYR A 357 51.33 4.80 -19.01
N LEU A 358 50.67 3.78 -19.54
CA LEU A 358 51.10 2.37 -19.40
C LEU A 358 52.48 2.14 -20.03
N MET A 359 52.74 2.70 -21.21
CA MET A 359 54.04 2.59 -21.87
C MET A 359 55.15 3.29 -21.08
N ASN A 360 54.93 4.54 -20.66
CA ASN A 360 55.99 5.34 -20.06
C ASN A 360 56.27 4.94 -18.62
N THR A 361 55.22 4.64 -17.85
CA THR A 361 55.31 4.36 -16.41
C THR A 361 55.54 2.87 -16.13
N PHE A 362 54.83 1.98 -16.82
CA PHE A 362 54.94 0.52 -16.60
C PHE A 362 55.83 -0.20 -17.62
N LYS A 363 56.40 0.53 -18.60
CA LYS A 363 57.29 -0.01 -19.66
C LYS A 363 56.63 -1.12 -20.48
N ILE A 364 55.31 -1.03 -20.68
CA ILE A 364 54.57 -1.94 -21.55
C ILE A 364 54.87 -1.62 -23.01
N ASP A 365 55.14 -2.64 -23.82
CA ASP A 365 55.37 -2.48 -25.25
C ASP A 365 54.13 -1.90 -25.96
N ALA A 366 54.33 -0.89 -26.80
CA ALA A 366 53.27 -0.19 -27.52
C ALA A 366 52.41 -1.10 -28.41
N SER A 367 53.00 -2.17 -28.95
CA SER A 367 52.33 -3.15 -29.82
C SER A 367 51.29 -3.99 -29.08
N ARG A 368 51.38 -4.07 -27.74
CA ARG A 368 50.44 -4.80 -26.89
C ARG A 368 49.20 -3.98 -26.52
N ILE A 369 49.17 -2.70 -26.87
CA ILE A 369 48.09 -1.76 -26.53
C ILE A 369 47.49 -1.19 -27.82
N ALA A 370 46.32 -1.68 -28.20
CA ALA A 370 45.54 -1.14 -29.29
C ALA A 370 44.64 0.00 -28.80
N THR A 371 44.50 1.05 -29.60
CA THR A 371 43.68 2.23 -29.28
C THR A 371 42.66 2.49 -30.39
N ALA A 372 41.43 2.81 -30.01
CA ALA A 372 40.34 3.17 -30.91
C ALA A 372 39.53 4.33 -30.33
N GLY A 373 38.80 5.04 -31.20
CA GLY A 373 37.94 6.15 -30.81
C GLY A 373 36.56 6.05 -31.45
N THR A 374 35.53 6.37 -30.68
CA THR A 374 34.12 6.34 -31.11
C THR A 374 33.37 7.56 -30.56
N LYS A 375 32.16 7.82 -31.10
CA LYS A 375 31.28 8.87 -30.58
C LYS A 375 30.52 8.46 -29.32
N LYS A 376 30.20 7.17 -29.21
CA LYS A 376 29.51 6.54 -28.08
C LYS A 376 30.22 5.23 -27.74
N PRO A 377 30.20 4.79 -26.48
CA PRO A 377 30.75 3.49 -26.10
C PRO A 377 29.87 2.36 -26.68
N GLU A 378 30.36 1.12 -26.60
CA GLU A 378 29.63 -0.05 -27.12
C GLU A 378 28.28 -0.24 -26.41
N VAL A 379 28.26 -0.01 -25.10
CA VAL A 379 27.06 -0.01 -24.26
C VAL A 379 26.87 1.38 -23.66
N PRO A 380 26.17 2.30 -24.34
CA PRO A 380 25.94 3.65 -23.81
C PRO A 380 24.98 3.62 -22.62
N SER A 381 25.24 4.47 -21.64
CA SER A 381 24.30 4.79 -20.56
C SER A 381 23.20 5.69 -21.11
N PHE A 382 23.51 6.68 -21.95
CA PHE A 382 22.50 7.56 -22.53
C PHE A 382 21.73 6.88 -23.67
N GLN A 383 20.50 6.46 -23.37
CA GLN A 383 19.57 5.87 -24.34
C GLN A 383 18.90 6.94 -25.21
N THR A 384 18.68 6.62 -26.50
CA THR A 384 17.99 7.52 -27.43
C THR A 384 16.55 7.77 -26.99
N GLY A 385 16.18 9.03 -26.77
CA GLY A 385 14.85 9.41 -26.27
C GLY A 385 14.73 9.49 -24.75
N GLY A 386 15.80 9.24 -24.00
CA GLY A 386 15.84 9.48 -22.56
C GLY A 386 15.66 10.95 -22.22
N THR A 387 14.71 11.26 -21.34
CA THR A 387 14.36 12.62 -20.92
C THR A 387 14.72 12.92 -19.46
N ARG A 388 15.05 11.89 -18.68
CA ARG A 388 15.34 11.98 -17.24
C ARG A 388 16.85 11.94 -16.97
N GLU A 389 17.29 12.66 -15.93
CA GLU A 389 18.66 12.71 -15.42
C GLU A 389 19.77 12.86 -16.50
N VAL A 390 19.46 13.55 -17.62
CA VAL A 390 20.31 13.60 -18.82
C VAL A 390 21.74 14.05 -18.52
N GLU A 391 21.89 15.05 -17.66
CA GLU A 391 23.19 15.64 -17.31
C GLU A 391 24.13 14.63 -16.63
N ILE A 392 23.62 13.78 -15.73
CA ILE A 392 24.44 12.79 -15.04
C ILE A 392 24.61 11.50 -15.85
N VAL A 393 23.70 11.19 -16.76
CA VAL A 393 23.81 10.00 -17.63
C VAL A 393 24.76 10.25 -18.80
N GLN A 394 24.78 11.45 -19.39
CA GLN A 394 25.66 11.73 -20.54
C GLN A 394 27.15 11.70 -20.18
N VAL A 395 27.51 12.16 -18.97
CA VAL A 395 28.91 12.11 -18.51
C VAL A 395 29.42 10.69 -18.31
N GLU A 396 28.55 9.70 -18.14
CA GLU A 396 28.93 8.28 -18.06
C GLU A 396 29.47 7.73 -19.39
N ASP A 397 29.07 8.32 -20.52
CA ASP A 397 29.48 7.86 -21.86
C ASP A 397 30.82 8.46 -22.30
N ARG A 398 31.34 9.45 -21.56
CA ARG A 398 32.68 10.00 -21.77
C ARG A 398 33.71 9.16 -21.01
N ARG A 399 34.15 8.07 -21.64
CA ARG A 399 35.04 7.09 -21.01
C ARG A 399 35.93 6.35 -22.00
N VAL A 400 36.90 5.62 -21.46
CA VAL A 400 37.69 4.63 -22.18
C VAL A 400 37.35 3.24 -21.66
N ASP A 401 36.89 2.38 -22.55
CA ASP A 401 36.59 0.98 -22.27
C ASP A 401 37.85 0.13 -22.48
N ILE A 402 38.18 -0.70 -21.48
CA ILE A 402 39.35 -1.57 -21.47
C ILE A 402 38.89 -3.01 -21.72
N THR A 403 39.38 -3.61 -22.81
CA THR A 403 39.05 -4.99 -23.20
C THR A 403 40.32 -5.80 -23.42
N SER A 404 40.27 -7.11 -23.15
CA SER A 404 41.38 -8.03 -23.35
C SER A 404 40.87 -9.46 -23.52
N ASP A 405 41.54 -10.24 -24.35
CA ASP A 405 41.31 -11.68 -24.48
C ASP A 405 41.95 -12.48 -23.33
N SER A 406 42.82 -11.85 -22.52
CA SER A 406 43.40 -12.46 -21.31
C SER A 406 42.50 -12.19 -20.09
N PRO A 407 41.78 -13.20 -19.56
CA PRO A 407 40.88 -13.00 -18.42
C PRO A 407 41.64 -12.60 -17.14
N GLN A 408 42.95 -12.86 -17.06
CA GLN A 408 43.77 -12.50 -15.90
C GLN A 408 43.95 -11.00 -15.74
N LEU A 409 43.82 -10.21 -16.82
CA LEU A 409 43.97 -8.75 -16.76
C LEU A 409 42.76 -8.07 -16.10
N LEU A 410 41.56 -8.61 -16.28
CA LEU A 410 40.30 -8.00 -15.83
C LEU A 410 39.63 -8.75 -14.67
N LYS A 411 40.33 -9.72 -14.06
CA LYS A 411 39.78 -10.46 -12.92
C LYS A 411 39.47 -9.54 -11.71
N PRO A 412 38.47 -9.89 -10.89
CA PRO A 412 38.18 -9.17 -9.65
C PRO A 412 39.38 -9.05 -8.70
N VAL A 413 39.35 -8.05 -7.82
CA VAL A 413 40.35 -7.78 -6.77
C VAL A 413 39.81 -8.26 -5.42
N GLN A 414 40.64 -8.89 -4.59
CA GLN A 414 40.23 -9.41 -3.29
C GLN A 414 40.62 -8.47 -2.14
N ILE A 415 39.65 -7.90 -1.44
CA ILE A 415 39.88 -6.99 -0.32
C ILE A 415 39.51 -7.71 0.98
N VAL A 416 40.41 -7.74 1.97
CA VAL A 416 40.09 -8.24 3.30
C VAL A 416 39.90 -7.05 4.24
N SER A 417 38.73 -6.96 4.88
CA SER A 417 38.45 -5.87 5.82
C SER A 417 37.62 -6.32 7.01
N LEU A 418 37.69 -5.56 8.10
CA LEU A 418 36.72 -5.67 9.18
C LEU A 418 35.45 -4.88 8.81
N GLN A 419 34.29 -5.50 9.03
CA GLN A 419 32.98 -4.89 8.90
C GLN A 419 32.39 -4.68 10.30
N GLU A 420 32.15 -3.42 10.67
CA GLU A 420 31.63 -3.04 12.00
C GLU A 420 30.10 -3.19 12.13
N ASP A 421 29.36 -3.37 11.04
CA ASP A 421 27.90 -3.62 11.08
C ASP A 421 27.46 -4.49 9.89
N PRO A 422 27.55 -5.82 10.02
CA PRO A 422 27.18 -6.74 8.94
C PRO A 422 25.65 -6.97 8.91
N PHE A 423 25.07 -7.24 7.73
CA PHE A 423 23.60 -7.32 7.56
C PHE A 423 22.91 -8.43 8.38
N ASP A 424 23.66 -9.43 8.83
CA ASP A 424 23.25 -10.46 9.78
C ASP A 424 23.07 -9.94 11.23
N SER A 425 23.51 -8.71 11.53
CA SER A 425 23.26 -8.00 12.79
C SER A 425 21.87 -7.35 12.87
N ASP A 426 21.21 -7.16 11.72
CA ASP A 426 19.92 -6.48 11.60
C ASP A 426 18.79 -7.38 12.12
N ILE A 427 17.87 -6.77 12.85
CA ILE A 427 16.61 -7.41 13.23
C ILE A 427 15.60 -7.18 12.11
N LEU A 428 15.02 -8.27 11.62
CA LEU A 428 13.98 -8.24 10.59
C LEU A 428 12.59 -8.25 11.23
N PHE A 429 11.79 -7.28 10.85
CA PHE A 429 10.38 -7.14 11.20
C PHE A 429 9.58 -7.39 9.92
N ASN A 430 8.66 -8.35 9.96
CA ASN A 430 7.84 -8.71 8.80
C ASN A 430 6.35 -8.59 9.17
N ILE A 431 5.62 -7.95 8.27
CA ILE A 431 4.18 -7.73 8.26
C ILE A 431 3.63 -8.50 7.06
N ASP A 432 2.92 -9.59 7.35
CA ASP A 432 2.12 -10.26 6.35
C ASP A 432 0.71 -9.68 6.42
N ASP A 433 0.37 -8.89 5.40
CA ASP A 433 -0.91 -8.20 5.25
C ASP A 433 -1.55 -8.66 3.94
N ALA A 434 -2.11 -9.87 3.97
CA ALA A 434 -2.60 -10.59 2.79
C ALA A 434 -3.64 -9.80 1.97
N ASP A 435 -4.41 -8.93 2.63
CA ASP A 435 -5.48 -8.13 2.02
C ASP A 435 -5.09 -6.67 1.76
N GLY A 436 -3.84 -6.27 2.07
CA GLY A 436 -3.39 -4.87 1.94
C GLY A 436 -4.18 -3.90 2.82
N ALA A 437 -4.59 -4.35 4.01
CA ALA A 437 -5.39 -3.58 4.94
C ALA A 437 -4.64 -2.38 5.54
N LEU A 438 -3.31 -2.45 5.65
CA LEU A 438 -2.45 -1.42 6.23
C LEU A 438 -2.02 -0.37 5.21
N ALA A 439 -2.26 0.91 5.54
CA ALA A 439 -1.69 2.04 4.84
C ALA A 439 -0.24 2.33 5.30
N SER A 440 0.03 2.14 6.59
CA SER A 440 1.38 2.26 7.16
C SER A 440 1.50 1.53 8.50
N TRP A 441 2.71 1.37 9.02
CA TRP A 441 2.95 0.83 10.35
C TRP A 441 4.22 1.39 10.98
N SER A 442 4.33 1.33 12.30
CA SER A 442 5.49 1.81 13.07
C SER A 442 5.82 0.85 14.20
N LEU A 443 7.00 1.04 14.81
CA LEU A 443 7.49 0.23 15.92
C LEU A 443 7.88 1.12 17.10
N ASP A 444 7.37 0.78 18.27
CA ASP A 444 7.92 1.24 19.56
C ASP A 444 8.70 0.09 20.20
N VAL A 445 9.99 0.31 20.42
CA VAL A 445 10.89 -0.67 21.03
C VAL A 445 11.29 -0.18 22.41
N THR A 446 10.80 -0.84 23.45
CA THR A 446 10.99 -0.47 24.85
C THR A 446 11.93 -1.45 25.55
N ASP A 447 12.98 -0.94 26.21
CA ASP A 447 13.87 -1.75 27.04
C ASP A 447 13.27 -2.05 28.44
N THR A 448 13.92 -2.92 29.21
CA THR A 448 13.46 -3.26 30.57
C THR A 448 13.51 -2.10 31.57
N LYS A 449 14.16 -0.98 31.23
CA LYS A 449 14.23 0.24 32.04
C LYS A 449 13.13 1.24 31.66
N GLY A 450 12.32 0.94 30.65
CA GLY A 450 11.23 1.77 30.16
C GLY A 450 11.64 2.81 29.12
N ALA A 451 12.86 2.76 28.59
CA ALA A 451 13.28 3.65 27.51
C ALA A 451 12.73 3.13 26.16
N THR A 452 11.96 3.97 25.47
CA THR A 452 11.31 3.62 24.20
C THR A 452 11.98 4.32 23.02
N LYS A 453 12.21 3.57 21.94
CA LYS A 453 12.65 4.09 20.63
C LYS A 453 11.56 3.88 19.59
N HIS A 454 11.29 4.93 18.82
CA HIS A 454 10.30 4.90 17.77
C HIS A 454 10.95 4.70 16.39
N PHE A 455 10.35 3.87 15.56
CA PHE A 455 10.78 3.61 14.19
C PHE A 455 9.58 3.63 13.24
N GLY A 456 9.71 4.30 12.09
CA GLY A 456 8.66 4.44 11.09
C GLY A 456 8.14 5.88 10.99
N PRO A 457 6.98 6.09 10.33
CA PRO A 457 6.13 5.07 9.73
C PRO A 457 6.79 4.40 8.51
N PHE A 458 6.44 3.13 8.29
CA PHE A 458 6.85 2.28 7.18
C PHE A 458 5.63 1.90 6.35
N THR A 459 5.84 1.68 5.06
CA THR A 459 4.79 1.23 4.12
C THR A 459 5.12 -0.12 3.48
N ALA A 460 6.38 -0.55 3.54
CA ALA A 460 6.80 -1.86 3.06
C ALA A 460 6.37 -2.97 4.06
N GLY A 461 6.07 -4.17 3.56
CA GLY A 461 5.74 -5.32 4.40
C GLY A 461 6.92 -5.87 5.22
N GLU A 462 8.13 -5.36 5.00
CA GLU A 462 9.31 -5.76 5.77
C GLU A 462 10.18 -4.55 6.11
N GLN A 463 10.76 -4.56 7.30
CA GLN A 463 11.73 -3.55 7.73
C GLN A 463 12.88 -4.20 8.50
N ARG A 464 14.09 -3.67 8.28
CA ARG A 464 15.28 -4.04 9.06
C ARG A 464 15.78 -2.87 9.90
N ILE A 465 16.15 -3.16 11.14
CA ILE A 465 16.76 -2.19 12.05
C ILE A 465 18.05 -2.81 12.60
N PRO A 466 19.21 -2.12 12.51
CA PRO A 466 20.45 -2.59 13.09
C PRO A 466 20.30 -2.92 14.58
N GLY A 467 20.72 -4.12 14.97
CA GLY A 467 20.61 -4.59 16.35
C GLY A 467 21.34 -3.66 17.34
N LYS A 468 22.48 -3.10 16.94
CA LYS A 468 23.23 -2.08 17.70
C LYS A 468 22.42 -0.81 17.95
N GLN A 469 21.62 -0.38 16.97
CA GLN A 469 20.74 0.77 17.12
C GLN A 469 19.67 0.50 18.17
N ILE A 470 19.17 -0.73 18.30
CA ILE A 470 18.21 -1.10 19.35
C ILE A 470 18.92 -1.22 20.71
N LEU A 471 20.08 -1.88 20.76
CA LEU A 471 20.89 -2.06 21.98
C LEU A 471 21.33 -0.74 22.64
N ALA A 472 21.48 0.35 21.90
CA ALA A 472 21.84 1.67 22.46
C ALA A 472 23.17 1.72 23.24
N GLY A 473 24.10 0.79 22.96
CA GLY A 473 25.33 0.64 23.73
C GLY A 473 25.25 -0.31 24.93
N ALA A 474 24.12 -0.98 25.16
CA ALA A 474 24.05 -2.13 26.06
C ALA A 474 24.74 -3.36 25.44
N SER A 475 25.36 -4.20 26.26
CA SER A 475 25.94 -5.47 25.83
C SER A 475 24.89 -6.57 25.64
N GLU A 476 23.79 -6.51 26.38
CA GLU A 476 22.63 -7.37 26.20
C GLU A 476 21.36 -6.71 26.77
N GLY A 477 20.19 -7.20 26.37
CA GLY A 477 18.92 -6.72 26.88
C GLY A 477 17.71 -7.50 26.36
N GLN A 478 16.61 -7.40 27.10
CA GLN A 478 15.29 -7.83 26.64
C GLN A 478 14.49 -6.60 26.20
N TYR A 479 13.85 -6.70 25.04
CA TYR A 479 13.15 -5.60 24.39
C TYR A 479 11.72 -5.99 24.09
N ASN A 480 10.79 -5.15 24.49
CA ASN A 480 9.40 -5.25 24.10
C ASN A 480 9.16 -4.42 22.83
N ILE A 481 8.63 -5.05 21.80
CA ILE A 481 8.38 -4.43 20.51
C ILE A 481 6.87 -4.35 20.32
N VAL A 482 6.37 -3.13 20.22
CA VAL A 482 4.98 -2.83 19.91
C VAL A 482 4.90 -2.33 18.47
N MET A 483 4.27 -3.12 17.60
CA MET A 483 3.91 -2.70 16.25
C MET A 483 2.57 -1.98 16.30
N MET A 484 2.53 -0.79 15.70
CA MET A 484 1.33 0.04 15.52
C MET A 484 1.08 0.23 14.03
N GLY A 485 0.09 -0.48 13.48
CA GLY A 485 -0.34 -0.40 12.08
C GLY A 485 -1.53 0.56 11.93
N THR A 486 -1.52 1.42 10.92
CA THR A 486 -2.66 2.25 10.52
C THR A 486 -3.26 1.68 9.25
N THR A 487 -4.54 1.31 9.31
CA THR A 487 -5.27 0.80 8.15
C THR A 487 -5.62 1.90 7.15
N THR A 488 -6.01 1.53 5.93
CA THR A 488 -6.57 2.47 4.94
C THR A 488 -7.89 3.13 5.38
N SER A 489 -8.49 2.66 6.47
CA SER A 489 -9.67 3.22 7.13
C SER A 489 -9.35 4.01 8.42
N ASP A 490 -8.08 4.40 8.61
CA ASP A 490 -7.55 5.14 9.78
C ASP A 490 -7.68 4.42 11.13
N GLN A 491 -8.00 3.12 11.16
CA GLN A 491 -7.96 2.33 12.39
C GLN A 491 -6.54 1.90 12.75
N THR A 492 -6.27 1.75 14.05
CA THR A 492 -4.99 1.28 14.57
C THR A 492 -5.04 -0.20 14.94
N ILE A 493 -4.03 -0.94 14.48
CA ILE A 493 -3.76 -2.34 14.83
C ILE A 493 -2.53 -2.35 15.72
N ARG A 494 -2.61 -3.07 16.84
CA ARG A 494 -1.48 -3.23 17.78
C ARG A 494 -1.06 -4.69 17.86
N LYS A 495 0.22 -4.98 17.61
CA LYS A 495 0.82 -6.30 17.85
C LYS A 495 2.05 -6.16 18.74
N GLU A 496 2.34 -7.19 19.53
CA GLU A 496 3.42 -7.14 20.51
C GLU A 496 4.27 -8.40 20.46
N LYS A 497 5.59 -8.22 20.52
CA LYS A 497 6.59 -9.30 20.58
C LYS A 497 7.70 -8.92 21.52
N THR A 498 8.26 -9.91 22.20
CA THR A 498 9.43 -9.71 23.05
C THR A 498 10.61 -10.47 22.48
N ILE A 499 11.76 -9.82 22.40
CA ILE A 499 13.02 -10.41 21.94
C ILE A 499 14.13 -10.19 22.96
N ARG A 500 15.16 -11.03 22.91
CA ARG A 500 16.42 -10.84 23.62
C ARG A 500 17.52 -10.59 22.59
N LEU A 501 18.37 -9.61 22.87
CA LEU A 501 19.54 -9.27 22.07
C LEU A 501 20.78 -9.30 22.96
N ALA A 502 21.89 -9.75 22.38
CA ALA A 502 23.21 -9.72 23.01
C ALA A 502 24.27 -9.41 21.96
N LEU A 503 25.28 -8.61 22.31
CA LEU A 503 26.50 -8.44 21.53
C LEU A 503 27.40 -9.65 21.74
N ALA A 504 28.10 -10.06 20.69
CA ALA A 504 29.16 -11.05 20.80
C ALA A 504 30.35 -10.48 21.58
N ASP A 505 30.84 -11.25 22.57
CA ASP A 505 31.98 -10.88 23.43
C ASP A 505 33.32 -10.79 22.69
N LYS A 506 33.40 -11.35 21.49
CA LYS A 506 34.57 -11.34 20.62
C LYS A 506 34.16 -11.09 19.16
N PRO A 507 35.04 -10.49 18.33
CA PRO A 507 34.87 -10.51 16.88
C PRO A 507 34.72 -11.95 16.41
N GLU A 508 33.85 -12.17 15.44
CA GLU A 508 33.70 -13.51 14.87
C GLU A 508 34.93 -13.84 14.01
N ASP A 509 35.67 -14.87 14.43
CA ASP A 509 36.90 -15.30 13.76
C ASP A 509 36.64 -15.94 12.39
N GLU A 510 35.41 -16.42 12.16
CA GLU A 510 35.02 -17.02 10.88
C GLU A 510 34.87 -15.98 9.77
N LEU A 511 35.67 -16.17 8.72
CA LEU A 511 35.76 -15.26 7.58
C LEU A 511 34.48 -15.29 6.75
N GLY A 512 33.73 -14.20 6.75
CA GLY A 512 32.64 -13.98 5.81
C GLY A 512 33.17 -13.77 4.39
N LEU A 513 32.41 -14.19 3.38
CA LEU A 513 32.75 -13.93 1.98
C LEU A 513 31.75 -12.95 1.38
N ARG A 514 32.24 -11.96 0.64
CA ARG A 514 31.39 -11.02 -0.10
C ARG A 514 31.71 -11.07 -1.58
N PHE A 515 30.70 -11.14 -2.42
CA PHE A 515 30.81 -11.05 -3.87
C PHE A 515 29.89 -9.94 -4.37
N SER A 516 30.31 -9.26 -5.43
CA SER A 516 29.46 -8.28 -6.11
C SER A 516 29.32 -8.67 -7.58
N ILE A 517 28.14 -8.41 -8.13
CA ILE A 517 27.83 -8.51 -9.55
C ILE A 517 27.49 -7.11 -10.02
N LEU A 518 28.10 -6.66 -11.11
CA LEU A 518 27.87 -5.33 -11.65
C LEU A 518 26.96 -5.37 -12.87
N PHE A 519 26.01 -4.44 -12.99
CA PHE A 519 25.11 -4.36 -14.14
C PHE A 519 25.46 -3.17 -15.02
N GLU A 520 25.12 -3.27 -16.31
CA GLU A 520 25.11 -2.10 -17.21
C GLU A 520 23.78 -1.35 -17.08
N PHE A 521 23.77 -0.11 -17.58
CA PHE A 521 22.60 0.76 -17.53
C PHE A 521 21.45 0.22 -18.40
N ASP A 522 20.26 0.07 -17.81
CA ASP A 522 18.95 -0.28 -18.41
C ASP A 522 18.92 -1.42 -19.45
N GLN A 523 19.97 -2.24 -19.53
CA GLN A 523 19.98 -3.42 -20.35
C GLN A 523 19.63 -4.63 -19.50
N SER A 524 18.73 -5.44 -20.03
CA SER A 524 18.38 -6.79 -19.60
C SER A 524 19.55 -7.79 -19.73
N LYS A 525 20.76 -7.39 -19.33
CA LYS A 525 21.81 -8.35 -18.95
C LYS A 525 21.30 -9.05 -17.70
N THR A 526 20.54 -10.10 -17.94
CA THR A 526 19.95 -10.99 -16.96
C THR A 526 21.04 -11.56 -16.09
N VAL A 527 20.67 -11.93 -14.86
CA VAL A 527 21.55 -12.67 -13.94
C VAL A 527 22.17 -13.91 -14.61
N SER A 528 21.53 -14.47 -15.65
CA SER A 528 22.09 -15.56 -16.47
C SER A 528 23.47 -15.27 -17.08
N THR A 529 23.81 -14.00 -17.35
CA THR A 529 25.17 -13.63 -17.82
C THR A 529 26.23 -13.94 -16.76
N TYR A 530 25.83 -13.93 -15.49
CA TYR A 530 26.66 -14.22 -14.33
C TYR A 530 26.52 -15.65 -13.84
N GLU A 531 25.75 -16.51 -14.52
CA GLU A 531 25.48 -17.88 -14.09
C GLU A 531 26.77 -18.70 -13.95
N ARG A 532 27.74 -18.52 -14.86
CA ARG A 532 29.06 -19.15 -14.73
C ARG A 532 29.80 -18.69 -13.48
N PHE A 533 29.82 -17.37 -13.21
CA PHE A 533 30.46 -16.83 -12.01
C PHE A 533 29.78 -17.35 -10.73
N LEU A 534 28.44 -17.34 -10.69
CA LEU A 534 27.66 -17.83 -9.56
C LEU A 534 27.87 -19.34 -9.32
N SER A 535 27.88 -20.14 -10.37
CA SER A 535 28.01 -21.61 -10.29
C SER A 535 29.44 -22.10 -10.04
N GLU A 536 30.43 -21.49 -10.69
CA GLU A 536 31.83 -21.96 -10.64
C GLU A 536 32.67 -21.23 -9.58
N THR A 537 32.29 -20.01 -9.18
CA THR A 537 33.04 -19.23 -8.18
C THR A 537 32.32 -19.16 -6.84
N VAL A 538 31.05 -18.73 -6.84
CA VAL A 538 30.34 -18.41 -5.58
C VAL A 538 29.82 -19.67 -4.91
N ALA A 539 29.01 -20.48 -5.59
CA ALA A 539 28.35 -21.66 -5.02
C ALA A 539 29.32 -22.71 -4.39
N PRO A 540 30.52 -22.97 -4.95
CA PRO A 540 31.46 -23.90 -4.33
C PRO A 540 31.93 -23.43 -2.94
N LEU A 541 32.00 -22.11 -2.73
CA LEU A 541 32.50 -21.49 -1.51
C LEU A 541 31.46 -21.33 -0.40
N VAL A 542 30.17 -21.60 -0.66
CA VAL A 542 29.11 -21.53 0.37
C VAL A 542 29.13 -22.79 1.24
N PRO A 543 29.40 -22.74 2.56
CA PRO A 543 29.31 -23.92 3.42
C PRO A 543 27.86 -24.43 3.58
N ASP A 544 27.66 -25.72 3.87
CA ASP A 544 26.34 -26.21 4.28
C ASP A 544 26.03 -25.69 5.69
N GLY A 545 24.84 -25.09 5.89
CA GLY A 545 24.45 -24.41 7.13
C GLY A 545 24.64 -22.88 7.13
N ALA A 546 25.35 -22.35 6.13
CA ALA A 546 25.60 -20.90 6.01
C ALA A 546 24.32 -20.10 5.74
N SER A 547 24.34 -18.82 6.13
CA SER A 547 23.36 -17.82 5.70
C SER A 547 23.90 -17.06 4.48
N VAL A 548 23.13 -16.98 3.40
CA VAL A 548 23.45 -16.24 2.18
C VAL A 548 22.50 -15.05 2.08
N ILE A 549 23.04 -13.85 2.27
CA ILE A 549 22.30 -12.59 2.20
C ILE A 549 22.58 -11.96 0.83
N ILE A 550 21.54 -11.74 0.04
CA ILE A 550 21.64 -11.22 -1.33
C ILE A 550 20.86 -9.92 -1.39
N HIS A 551 21.50 -8.82 -1.75
CA HIS A 551 20.82 -7.55 -1.84
C HIS A 551 21.19 -6.80 -3.12
N GLY A 552 20.15 -6.42 -3.86
CA GLY A 552 20.25 -5.62 -5.07
C GLY A 552 20.16 -4.14 -4.78
N HIS A 553 20.86 -3.37 -5.60
CA HIS A 553 20.94 -1.91 -5.58
C HIS A 553 20.84 -1.35 -7.00
N THR A 554 20.38 -0.10 -7.10
CA THR A 554 20.43 0.70 -8.32
C THR A 554 21.17 2.00 -8.06
N ASP A 555 21.52 2.70 -9.14
CA ASP A 555 21.86 4.13 -9.04
C ASP A 555 20.58 4.97 -8.87
N VAL A 556 20.75 6.30 -8.87
CA VAL A 556 19.69 7.32 -8.73
C VAL A 556 18.95 7.66 -10.04
N VAL A 557 19.25 6.96 -11.14
CA VAL A 557 18.66 7.27 -12.44
C VAL A 557 17.40 6.43 -12.64
N GLY A 558 16.32 7.08 -13.08
CA GLY A 558 15.04 6.41 -13.30
C GLY A 558 13.99 6.70 -12.23
N GLU A 559 12.98 5.84 -12.14
CA GLU A 559 11.89 5.99 -11.17
C GLU A 559 12.15 5.13 -9.94
N GLU A 560 12.02 5.70 -8.74
CA GLU A 560 12.30 5.02 -7.47
C GLU A 560 11.58 3.67 -7.35
N GLN A 561 10.28 3.61 -7.67
CA GLN A 561 9.50 2.37 -7.59
C GLN A 561 9.96 1.31 -8.60
N HIS A 562 10.37 1.75 -9.80
CA HIS A 562 10.96 0.86 -10.80
C HIS A 562 12.31 0.32 -10.33
N ASN A 563 13.16 1.18 -9.79
CA ASN A 563 14.47 0.85 -9.26
C ASN A 563 14.38 -0.14 -8.08
N LEU A 564 13.41 0.04 -7.19
CA LEU A 564 13.12 -0.90 -6.11
C LEU A 564 12.73 -2.28 -6.65
N THR A 565 11.83 -2.33 -7.64
CA THR A 565 11.41 -3.59 -8.27
C THR A 565 12.58 -4.28 -8.98
N LEU A 566 13.34 -3.53 -9.79
CA LEU A 566 14.50 -4.02 -10.53
C LEU A 566 15.58 -4.61 -9.62
N SER A 567 15.90 -3.93 -8.52
CA SER A 567 16.90 -4.41 -7.56
C SER A 567 16.45 -5.70 -6.86
N ARG A 568 15.16 -5.79 -6.49
CA ARG A 568 14.56 -6.99 -5.88
C ARG A 568 14.59 -8.18 -6.84
N ASP A 569 14.19 -7.97 -8.10
CA ASP A 569 14.17 -9.02 -9.12
C ASP A 569 15.58 -9.58 -9.38
N ARG A 570 16.59 -8.71 -9.46
CA ARG A 570 18.00 -9.12 -9.63
C ARG A 570 18.50 -9.95 -8.43
N ALA A 571 18.15 -9.57 -7.21
CA ALA A 571 18.49 -10.35 -6.02
C ALA A 571 17.81 -11.72 -6.01
N GLN A 572 16.51 -11.78 -6.34
CA GLN A 572 15.74 -13.02 -6.38
C GLN A 572 16.24 -14.00 -7.45
N GLN A 573 16.58 -13.50 -8.64
CA GLN A 573 17.17 -14.32 -9.69
C GLN A 573 18.54 -14.88 -9.27
N THR A 574 19.35 -14.08 -8.58
CA THR A 574 20.66 -14.50 -8.04
C THR A 574 20.49 -15.63 -7.02
N MET A 575 19.52 -15.48 -6.10
CA MET A 575 19.17 -16.54 -5.15
C MET A 575 18.78 -17.83 -5.86
N THR A 576 17.88 -17.75 -6.85
CA THR A 576 17.37 -18.92 -7.57
C THR A 576 18.50 -19.71 -8.24
N VAL A 577 19.49 -19.02 -8.83
CA VAL A 577 20.67 -19.67 -9.41
C VAL A 577 21.49 -20.36 -8.33
N LEU A 578 21.83 -19.66 -7.24
CA LEU A 578 22.64 -20.22 -6.16
C LEU A 578 21.93 -21.40 -5.48
N GLU A 579 20.67 -21.28 -5.11
CA GLU A 579 19.88 -22.34 -4.48
C GLU A 579 19.89 -23.62 -5.33
N ARG A 580 19.69 -23.49 -6.64
CA ARG A 580 19.74 -24.61 -7.57
C ARG A 580 21.12 -25.28 -7.60
N GLU A 581 22.20 -24.51 -7.67
CA GLU A 581 23.56 -25.07 -7.71
C GLU A 581 23.97 -25.68 -6.35
N LEU A 582 23.59 -25.08 -5.23
CA LEU A 582 23.85 -25.62 -3.89
C LEU A 582 23.09 -26.93 -3.66
N LYS A 583 21.84 -27.01 -4.11
CA LYS A 583 21.04 -28.25 -4.06
C LYS A 583 21.69 -29.37 -4.88
N LYS A 584 22.20 -29.07 -6.08
CA LYS A 584 22.97 -30.03 -6.89
C LYS A 584 24.24 -30.52 -6.16
N ALA A 585 24.87 -29.63 -5.39
CA ALA A 585 26.05 -29.94 -4.58
C ALA A 585 25.72 -30.62 -3.23
N GLY A 586 24.44 -30.94 -2.96
CA GLY A 586 24.01 -31.61 -1.73
C GLY A 586 23.94 -30.73 -0.48
N LYS A 587 24.06 -29.41 -0.64
CA LYS A 587 23.96 -28.43 0.46
C LYS A 587 22.49 -28.03 0.62
N THR A 588 21.88 -28.41 1.74
CA THR A 588 20.42 -28.27 1.97
C THR A 588 20.08 -27.44 3.19
N ARG A 589 21.05 -27.14 4.06
CA ARG A 589 20.86 -26.33 5.27
C ARG A 589 21.20 -24.86 5.08
N VAL A 590 21.39 -24.42 3.83
CA VAL A 590 21.70 -23.02 3.52
C VAL A 590 20.45 -22.17 3.66
N ARG A 591 20.52 -21.09 4.42
CA ARG A 591 19.44 -20.11 4.55
C ARG A 591 19.69 -18.97 3.58
N PHE A 592 18.67 -18.56 2.83
CA PHE A 592 18.74 -17.41 1.96
C PHE A 592 17.92 -16.27 2.52
N ASP A 593 18.47 -15.06 2.46
CA ASP A 593 17.69 -13.85 2.63
C ASP A 593 17.96 -12.88 1.47
N THR A 594 16.90 -12.37 0.83
CA THR A 594 16.98 -11.61 -0.43
C THR A 594 16.31 -10.24 -0.34
N TYR A 595 16.96 -9.20 -0.88
CA TYR A 595 16.49 -7.81 -0.77
C TYR A 595 16.68 -7.01 -2.05
N GLY A 596 15.81 -6.03 -2.26
CA GLY A 596 16.02 -4.93 -3.20
C GLY A 596 15.94 -3.61 -2.46
N PHE A 597 16.97 -2.78 -2.56
CA PHE A 597 17.02 -1.46 -1.92
C PHE A 597 16.77 -0.31 -2.89
N GLY A 598 16.68 -0.59 -4.20
CA GLY A 598 16.59 0.44 -5.24
C GLY A 598 17.70 1.46 -5.07
N GLU A 599 17.30 2.73 -5.03
CA GLU A 599 18.18 3.90 -4.91
C GLU A 599 18.25 4.49 -3.48
N ASP A 600 17.79 3.77 -2.45
CA ASP A 600 17.79 4.26 -1.05
C ASP A 600 19.20 4.67 -0.61
N ALA A 601 19.42 5.98 -0.48
CA ALA A 601 20.71 6.56 -0.13
C ALA A 601 21.27 6.08 1.22
N ARG A 602 20.42 5.58 2.13
CA ARG A 602 20.85 5.04 3.44
C ARG A 602 21.47 3.65 3.32
N ARG A 603 21.18 2.93 2.23
CA ARG A 603 21.67 1.56 1.98
C ARG A 603 22.52 1.46 0.71
N ALA A 604 22.60 2.52 -0.09
CA ALA A 604 23.43 2.59 -1.29
C ALA A 604 24.91 2.28 -0.99
N PRO A 605 25.57 1.41 -1.78
CA PRO A 605 26.97 1.06 -1.56
C PRO A 605 27.94 2.24 -1.73
N PHE A 606 27.62 3.19 -2.60
CA PHE A 606 28.41 4.39 -2.91
C PHE A 606 27.48 5.59 -3.09
N ASP A 607 28.05 6.80 -3.04
CA ASP A 607 27.33 8.02 -3.45
C ASP A 607 26.97 7.96 -4.95
N ASN A 608 26.06 8.80 -5.43
CA ASN A 608 25.68 8.84 -6.86
C ASN A 608 26.30 10.02 -7.62
N ASN A 609 27.29 10.70 -7.02
CA ASN A 609 27.83 11.96 -7.53
C ASN A 609 28.72 11.75 -8.78
N MET A 610 29.52 10.67 -8.79
CA MET A 610 30.45 10.38 -9.89
C MET A 610 29.96 9.22 -10.77
N PRO A 611 30.28 9.22 -12.08
CA PRO A 611 29.94 8.11 -12.99
C PRO A 611 30.31 6.74 -12.43
N GLU A 612 31.56 6.58 -12.02
CA GLU A 612 32.07 5.33 -11.45
C GLU A 612 31.25 4.83 -10.26
N GLN A 613 30.81 5.72 -9.38
CA GLN A 613 30.03 5.35 -8.21
C GLN A 613 28.64 4.85 -8.61
N ARG A 614 27.98 5.50 -9.58
CA ARG A 614 26.71 5.01 -10.16
C ARG A 614 26.87 3.62 -10.78
N PHE A 615 27.95 3.39 -11.54
CA PHE A 615 28.25 2.06 -12.08
C PHE A 615 28.48 0.99 -11.01
N TYR A 616 28.98 1.35 -9.83
CA TYR A 616 29.12 0.43 -8.70
C TYR A 616 27.84 0.27 -7.88
N ASN A 617 26.94 1.25 -7.89
CA ASN A 617 25.62 1.15 -7.28
C ASN A 617 24.66 0.26 -8.08
N ARG A 618 24.86 0.14 -9.40
CA ARG A 618 24.20 -0.86 -10.25
C ARG A 618 24.74 -2.26 -9.94
N THR A 619 24.36 -2.83 -8.79
CA THR A 619 24.97 -4.07 -8.29
C THR A 619 24.01 -4.99 -7.54
N VAL A 620 24.33 -6.29 -7.54
CA VAL A 620 23.86 -7.24 -6.53
C VAL A 620 25.06 -7.66 -5.70
N ILE A 621 24.93 -7.54 -4.38
CA ILE A 621 25.94 -7.97 -3.41
C ILE A 621 25.45 -9.26 -2.76
N ILE A 622 26.36 -10.22 -2.61
CA ILE A 622 26.12 -11.55 -2.04
C ILE A 622 27.08 -11.69 -0.86
N ASP A 623 26.51 -11.76 0.34
CA ASP A 623 27.21 -12.03 1.58
C ASP A 623 26.97 -13.48 1.99
N ILE A 624 28.06 -14.22 2.19
CA ILE A 624 28.05 -15.57 2.75
C ILE A 624 28.56 -15.46 4.18
N VAL A 625 27.67 -15.76 5.09
CA VAL A 625 27.92 -15.81 6.52
C VAL A 625 27.97 -17.30 6.93
N PRO A 626 29.14 -17.81 7.34
CA PRO A 626 29.26 -19.16 7.89
C PRO A 626 28.33 -19.39 9.09
N GLU A 627 28.03 -20.66 9.40
CA GLU A 627 27.26 -21.00 10.60
C GLU A 627 28.14 -20.76 11.84
N GLY A 628 27.90 -19.65 12.54
CA GLY A 628 28.56 -19.32 13.81
C GLY A 628 28.09 -20.15 14.99
#